data_AF-A0A840E7K7-F1
#
_entry.id   AF-A0A840E7K7-F1
#
_cell.length_a   1.000
_cell.length_b   1.000
_cell.length_c   1.000
_cell.angle_alpha   90.00
_cell.angle_beta   90.00
_cell.angle_gamma   90.00
#
_symmetry.space_group_name_H-M   'P 1'
#
loop_
_entity.id
_entity.type
_entity.pdbx_description
1 polymer ?
#
loop_
_entity_poly.entity_id
_entity_poly.type
_entity_poly.pdbx_seq_one_letter_code
_entity_poly.pdbx_strand_id
1 'polypeptide(L)'
;MRNLILSSTSITGTNVTNQKGENLGEIKDLMIDTENGTVNYAVLSFGGFLGMGDKYFAIPFEAFTVNTTKETFVLNVSKDRLENAPGFDKDNWPKTSESKYWDSLHDHYGVQRRTHLSQRTTA
;
A
#
# COMPACT_ATOMS: atom_id res chain seq x y z
N MET A 1 -0.86 9.37 22.15
CA MET A 1 -1.10 8.17 21.33
C MET A 1 0.18 7.33 21.37
N ARG A 2 0.09 6.00 21.55
CA ARG A 2 1.28 5.13 21.48
C ARG A 2 1.65 4.96 20.01
N ASN A 3 2.93 5.14 19.66
CA ASN A 3 3.42 4.76 18.35
C ASN A 3 3.39 3.23 18.26
N LEU A 4 2.65 2.70 17.29
CA LEU A 4 2.63 1.28 16.98
C LEU A 4 3.79 0.98 16.02
N ILE A 5 4.67 0.07 16.42
CA ILE A 5 5.77 -0.42 15.59
C ILE A 5 5.49 -1.89 15.31
N LEU A 6 5.44 -2.27 14.04
CA LEU A 6 5.19 -3.64 13.59
C LEU A 6 6.39 -4.11 12.77
N SER A 7 6.77 -5.38 12.91
CA SER A 7 7.72 -5.99 11.98
C SER A 7 7.07 -6.18 10.61
N SER A 8 7.88 -6.27 9.55
CA SER A 8 7.38 -6.62 8.21
C SER A 8 6.60 -7.94 8.22
N THR A 9 7.08 -8.93 8.97
CA THR A 9 6.41 -10.24 9.12
C THR A 9 5.05 -10.16 9.80
N SER A 10 4.82 -9.18 10.68
CA SER A 10 3.50 -8.96 11.29
C SER A 10 2.56 -8.20 10.36
N ILE A 11 3.08 -7.50 9.35
CA ILE A 11 2.28 -6.73 8.39
C ILE A 11 1.88 -7.62 7.21
N THR A 12 2.83 -8.35 6.64
CA THR A 12 2.58 -9.28 5.54
C THR A 12 1.60 -10.39 5.94
N GLY A 13 0.62 -10.67 5.09
CA GLY A 13 -0.49 -11.60 5.35
C GLY A 13 -1.63 -11.00 6.17
N THR A 14 -1.54 -9.72 6.58
CA THR A 14 -2.64 -9.07 7.30
C THR A 14 -3.76 -8.69 6.34
N ASN A 15 -5.01 -8.96 6.76
CA ASN A 15 -6.20 -8.58 6.01
C ASN A 15 -6.36 -7.06 5.92
N VAL A 16 -6.74 -6.60 4.74
CA VAL A 16 -7.15 -5.22 4.48
C VAL A 16 -8.66 -5.17 4.34
N THR A 17 -9.28 -4.21 5.02
CA THR A 17 -10.72 -3.93 4.89
C THR A 17 -10.95 -2.50 4.44
N ASN A 18 -12.15 -2.20 3.96
CA ASN A 18 -12.57 -0.81 3.80
C ASN A 18 -13.32 -0.28 5.03
N GLN A 19 -13.75 0.97 4.98
CA GLN A 19 -14.51 1.61 6.06
C GLN A 19 -15.86 0.92 6.38
N LYS A 20 -16.41 0.16 5.43
CA LYS A 20 -17.63 -0.65 5.61
C LYS A 20 -17.33 -2.04 6.20
N GLY A 21 -16.06 -2.37 6.43
CA GLY A 21 -15.62 -3.68 6.88
C GLY A 21 -15.57 -4.75 5.79
N GLU A 22 -15.69 -4.37 4.51
CA GLU A 22 -15.58 -5.30 3.40
C GLU A 22 -14.12 -5.71 3.21
N ASN A 23 -13.86 -7.00 2.99
CA ASN A 23 -12.52 -7.53 2.75
C ASN A 23 -12.01 -7.09 1.35
N LEU A 24 -10.83 -6.49 1.33
CA LEU A 24 -10.10 -6.04 0.12
C LEU A 24 -8.87 -6.91 -0.19
N GLY A 25 -8.70 -8.03 0.50
CA GLY A 25 -7.58 -8.96 0.38
C GLY A 25 -6.55 -8.79 1.49
N GLU A 26 -5.29 -8.99 1.17
CA GLU A 26 -4.18 -9.06 2.13
C GLU A 26 -2.96 -8.28 1.69
N ILE A 27 -2.17 -7.78 2.65
CA ILE A 27 -0.86 -7.20 2.34
C ILE A 27 0.09 -8.31 1.96
N LYS A 28 0.56 -8.31 0.71
CA LYS A 28 1.48 -9.32 0.19
C LYS A 28 2.93 -9.03 0.53
N ASP A 29 3.34 -7.76 0.42
CA ASP A 29 4.73 -7.35 0.68
C ASP A 29 4.83 -5.84 0.93
N LEU A 30 6.00 -5.40 1.39
CA LEU A 30 6.36 -4.00 1.59
C LEU A 30 7.56 -3.63 0.72
N MET A 31 7.40 -2.58 -0.07
CA MET A 31 8.44 -2.12 -0.97
C MET A 31 9.22 -0.99 -0.31
N ILE A 32 10.49 -1.25 -0.04
CA ILE A 32 11.40 -0.33 0.63
C ILE A 32 12.17 0.45 -0.43
N ASP A 33 12.14 1.78 -0.31
CA ASP A 33 13.04 2.66 -1.03
C ASP A 33 14.42 2.60 -0.37
N THR A 34 15.38 2.03 -1.08
CA THR A 34 16.74 1.82 -0.56
C THR A 34 17.59 3.09 -0.52
N GLU A 35 17.17 4.17 -1.18
CA GLU A 35 17.88 5.45 -1.15
C GLU A 35 17.62 6.19 0.17
N ASN A 36 16.37 6.18 0.66
CA ASN A 36 15.97 6.89 1.87
C ASN A 36 15.59 5.98 3.06
N GLY A 37 15.56 4.65 2.86
CA GLY A 37 15.25 3.67 3.90
C GLY A 37 13.79 3.66 4.37
N THR A 38 12.86 4.16 3.55
CA THR A 38 11.44 4.24 3.91
C THR A 38 10.61 3.21 3.15
N VAL A 39 9.44 2.85 3.69
CA VAL A 39 8.44 2.07 2.94
C VAL A 39 7.80 3.02 1.93
N ASN A 40 7.97 2.72 0.64
CA ASN A 40 7.38 3.50 -0.45
C ASN A 40 5.90 3.12 -0.63
N TYR A 41 5.60 1.81 -0.67
CA TYR A 41 4.24 1.31 -0.78
C TYR A 41 4.11 -0.13 -0.25
N ALA A 42 2.89 -0.51 0.13
CA ALA A 42 2.51 -1.91 0.35
C ALA A 42 1.91 -2.50 -0.93
N VAL A 43 2.15 -3.78 -1.16
CA VAL A 43 1.50 -4.56 -2.21
C VAL A 43 0.22 -5.16 -1.63
N LEU A 44 -0.94 -4.75 -2.11
CA LEU A 44 -2.23 -5.37 -1.78
C LEU A 44 -2.52 -6.47 -2.81
N SER A 45 -2.68 -7.71 -2.35
CA SER A 45 -3.26 -8.79 -3.17
C SER A 45 -4.77 -8.71 -3.12
N PHE A 46 -5.44 -8.56 -4.26
CA PHE A 46 -6.88 -8.38 -4.35
C PHE A 46 -7.49 -9.42 -5.31
N GLY A 47 -8.47 -10.18 -4.80
CA GLY A 47 -9.13 -11.22 -5.57
C GLY A 47 -8.27 -12.47 -5.75
N GLY A 48 -8.91 -13.58 -6.13
CA GLY A 48 -8.29 -14.90 -6.24
C GLY A 48 -8.45 -15.76 -4.98
N PHE A 49 -8.60 -17.07 -5.18
CA PHE A 49 -8.42 -18.06 -4.12
C PHE A 49 -7.00 -18.62 -4.30
N LEU A 50 -6.15 -18.55 -3.27
CA LEU A 50 -4.83 -19.21 -3.23
C LEU A 50 -3.83 -18.77 -4.34
N GLY A 51 -3.74 -17.48 -4.67
CA GLY A 51 -2.66 -16.96 -5.54
C GLY A 51 -2.84 -17.21 -7.05
N MET A 52 -4.02 -17.69 -7.47
CA MET A 52 -4.41 -17.82 -8.87
C MET A 52 -5.43 -16.73 -9.22
N GLY A 53 -5.06 -15.87 -10.17
CA GLY A 53 -5.91 -14.78 -10.64
C GLY A 53 -5.88 -13.53 -9.75
N ASP A 54 -4.98 -13.49 -8.76
CA ASP A 54 -4.78 -12.32 -7.91
C ASP A 54 -4.34 -11.12 -8.74
N LYS A 55 -5.02 -9.98 -8.52
CA LYS A 55 -4.61 -8.68 -9.04
C LYS A 55 -3.87 -7.95 -7.93
N TYR A 56 -2.69 -7.41 -8.23
CA TYR A 56 -1.93 -6.66 -7.23
C TYR A 56 -2.09 -5.16 -7.41
N PHE A 57 -2.08 -4.45 -6.28
CA PHE A 57 -2.12 -3.00 -6.23
C PHE A 57 -0.99 -2.44 -5.38
N ALA A 58 -0.38 -1.36 -5.86
CA ALA A 58 0.61 -0.61 -5.11
C ALA A 58 -0.13 0.47 -4.35
N ILE A 59 -0.14 0.35 -3.03
CA ILE A 59 -0.86 1.25 -2.15
C ILE A 59 0.17 2.02 -1.32
N PRO A 60 0.23 3.35 -1.42
CA PRO A 60 1.07 4.15 -0.53
C PRO A 60 0.82 3.76 0.93
N PHE A 61 1.87 3.55 1.71
CA PHE A 61 1.71 3.01 3.06
C PHE A 61 0.88 3.95 3.96
N GLU A 62 0.94 5.26 3.70
CA GLU A 62 0.16 6.30 4.37
C GLU A 62 -1.33 6.26 4.06
N ALA A 63 -1.77 5.55 3.01
CA ALA A 63 -3.19 5.42 2.69
C ALA A 63 -3.92 4.46 3.65
N PHE A 64 -3.18 3.68 4.43
CA PHE A 64 -3.75 2.76 5.40
C PHE A 64 -3.92 3.40 6.78
N THR A 65 -5.00 3.05 7.45
CA THR A 65 -5.17 3.23 8.90
C THR A 65 -5.09 1.87 9.59
N VAL A 66 -4.50 1.79 10.77
CA VAL A 66 -4.47 0.55 11.55
C VAL A 66 -5.68 0.49 12.49
N ASN A 67 -6.47 -0.58 12.39
CA ASN A 67 -7.46 -0.93 13.40
C ASN A 67 -6.81 -1.86 14.42
N THR A 68 -6.35 -1.29 15.54
CA THR A 68 -5.65 -2.04 16.60
C THR A 68 -6.54 -3.02 17.36
N THR A 69 -7.85 -2.85 17.34
CA THR A 69 -8.79 -3.77 18.00
C THR A 69 -8.99 -5.05 17.19
N LYS A 70 -8.99 -4.92 15.86
CA LYS A 70 -9.20 -6.04 14.93
C LYS A 70 -7.90 -6.57 14.32
N GLU A 71 -6.76 -5.95 14.62
CA GLU A 71 -5.45 -6.24 14.02
C GLU A 71 -5.50 -6.26 12.49
N THR A 72 -6.18 -5.26 11.90
CA THR A 72 -6.37 -5.15 10.45
C THR A 72 -5.95 -3.78 9.94
N PHE A 73 -5.59 -3.72 8.66
CA PHE A 73 -5.40 -2.46 7.96
C PHE A 73 -6.73 -2.04 7.31
N VAL A 74 -6.99 -0.74 7.32
CA VAL A 74 -8.18 -0.14 6.72
C VAL A 74 -7.75 0.79 5.60
N LEU A 75 -8.30 0.57 4.40
CA LEU A 75 -8.07 1.40 3.22
C LEU A 75 -9.38 2.12 2.84
N ASN A 76 -9.31 3.42 2.59
CA ASN A 76 -10.49 4.21 2.21
C ASN A 76 -10.82 4.07 0.71
N VAL A 77 -11.12 2.85 0.27
CA VAL A 77 -11.51 2.54 -1.11
C VAL A 77 -12.63 1.51 -1.13
N SER A 78 -13.63 1.70 -2.00
CA SER A 78 -14.70 0.72 -2.22
C SER A 78 -14.18 -0.52 -2.95
N LYS A 79 -14.69 -1.70 -2.60
CA LYS A 79 -14.32 -2.97 -3.24
C LYS A 79 -14.51 -2.94 -4.76
N ASP A 80 -15.65 -2.45 -5.24
CA ASP A 80 -15.96 -2.29 -6.68
C ASP A 80 -14.91 -1.46 -7.44
N ARG A 81 -14.34 -0.44 -6.79
CA ARG A 81 -13.27 0.38 -7.39
C ARG A 81 -12.00 -0.43 -7.61
N LEU A 82 -11.67 -1.35 -6.69
CA LEU A 82 -10.52 -2.26 -6.87
C LEU A 82 -10.81 -3.35 -7.91
N GLU A 83 -12.03 -3.89 -7.97
CA GLU A 83 -12.40 -4.87 -9.00
C GLU A 83 -12.17 -4.32 -10.41
N ASN A 84 -12.58 -3.07 -10.63
CA ASN A 84 -12.50 -2.39 -11.93
C ASN A 84 -11.18 -1.63 -12.16
N ALA A 85 -10.32 -1.47 -11.14
CA ALA A 85 -9.07 -0.74 -11.29
C ALA A 85 -8.00 -1.56 -12.06
N PRO A 86 -7.12 -0.89 -12.82
CA PRO A 86 -5.93 -1.53 -13.35
C PRO A 86 -4.99 -1.88 -12.20
N GLY A 87 -4.49 -3.12 -12.19
CA GLY A 87 -3.46 -3.58 -11.27
C GLY A 87 -2.23 -4.06 -12.04
N PHE A 88 -1.32 -4.73 -11.34
CA PHE A 88 -0.18 -5.40 -11.94
C PHE A 88 -0.14 -6.88 -11.56
N ASP A 89 0.64 -7.67 -12.30
CA ASP A 89 0.85 -9.09 -12.06
C ASP A 89 1.97 -9.35 -11.06
N LYS A 90 1.93 -10.50 -10.38
CA LYS A 90 2.96 -10.93 -9.41
C LYS A 90 4.39 -10.97 -9.97
N ASP A 91 4.56 -11.01 -11.28
CA ASP A 91 5.87 -11.08 -11.93
C ASP A 91 6.38 -9.69 -12.38
N ASN A 92 5.53 -8.66 -12.35
CA ASN A 92 5.77 -7.33 -12.92
C ASN A 92 5.56 -6.23 -11.88
N TRP A 93 6.36 -6.26 -10.81
CA TRP A 93 6.24 -5.26 -9.75
C TRP A 93 6.74 -3.89 -10.22
N PRO A 94 6.13 -2.77 -9.79
CA PRO A 94 6.65 -1.44 -10.07
C PRO A 94 8.02 -1.23 -9.43
N LYS A 95 9.09 -1.45 -10.20
CA LYS A 95 10.49 -1.35 -9.75
C LYS A 95 11.08 0.05 -9.91
N THR A 96 10.37 0.97 -10.54
CA THR A 96 10.90 2.29 -10.90
C THR A 96 10.20 3.39 -10.10
N SER A 97 10.95 4.44 -9.80
CA SER A 97 10.46 5.69 -9.25
C SER A 97 9.71 6.54 -10.29
N GLU A 98 9.16 5.93 -11.37
CA GLU A 98 8.46 6.65 -12.43
C GLU A 98 7.34 7.51 -11.82
N SER A 99 7.64 8.81 -11.69
CA SER A 99 6.85 9.75 -10.91
C SER A 99 5.39 9.71 -11.31
N LYS A 100 5.08 9.58 -12.60
CA LYS A 100 3.72 9.63 -13.13
C LYS A 100 2.82 8.49 -12.64
N TYR A 101 3.36 7.27 -12.53
CA TYR A 101 2.62 6.14 -11.98
C TYR A 101 2.30 6.39 -10.50
N TRP A 102 3.30 6.83 -9.74
CA TRP A 102 3.15 7.15 -8.33
C TRP A 102 2.25 8.36 -8.08
N ASP A 103 2.35 9.43 -8.88
CA ASP A 103 1.52 10.64 -8.78
C ASP A 103 0.04 10.27 -8.95
N SER A 104 -0.27 9.49 -9.99
CA SER A 104 -1.63 9.00 -10.22
C SER A 104 -2.14 8.11 -9.08
N LEU A 105 -1.30 7.30 -8.45
CA LEU A 105 -1.71 6.47 -7.30
C LEU A 105 -1.98 7.34 -6.07
N HIS A 106 -1.09 8.28 -5.76
CA HIS A 106 -1.26 9.19 -4.63
C HIS A 106 -2.55 10.00 -4.77
N ASP A 107 -2.80 10.56 -5.95
CA ASP A 107 -4.06 11.25 -6.26
C ASP A 107 -5.27 10.32 -6.15
N HIS A 108 -5.15 9.08 -6.65
CA HIS A 108 -6.24 8.10 -6.60
C HIS A 108 -6.66 7.74 -5.16
N TYR A 109 -5.69 7.62 -4.25
CA TYR A 109 -5.91 7.32 -2.84
C TYR A 109 -6.05 8.57 -1.96
N GLY A 110 -5.96 9.77 -2.54
CA GLY A 110 -6.10 11.04 -1.81
C GLY A 110 -4.99 11.29 -0.78
N VAL A 111 -3.81 10.69 -0.98
CA VAL A 111 -2.66 10.85 -0.09
C VAL A 111 -1.65 11.80 -0.71
N GLN A 112 -1.12 12.72 0.08
CA GLN A 112 -0.02 13.56 -0.38
C GLN A 112 1.26 12.73 -0.40
N ARG A 113 1.98 12.74 -1.53
CA ARG A 113 3.33 12.15 -1.58
C ARG A 113 4.16 12.84 -0.51
N ARG A 114 4.85 12.04 0.31
CA ARG A 114 5.89 12.57 1.20
C ARG A 114 7.04 13.09 0.34
N THR A 115 6.97 14.36 -0.07
CA THR A 115 8.12 15.04 -0.69
C THR A 115 9.14 15.28 0.41
N HIS A 116 10.20 14.50 0.43
CA HIS A 116 11.38 14.90 1.17
C HIS A 116 11.96 16.15 0.50
N LEU A 117 11.84 17.27 1.21
CA LEU A 117 12.60 18.48 0.93
C LEU A 117 14.08 18.09 0.87
N SER A 118 14.68 18.22 -0.31
CA SER A 118 16.11 18.42 -0.45
C SER A 118 16.50 19.72 0.24
N GLN A 119 16.52 19.74 1.58
CA GLN A 119 17.41 20.60 2.32
C GLN A 119 18.66 19.79 2.67
N ARG A 120 19.37 19.32 1.63
CA ARG A 120 20.83 19.37 1.69
C ARG A 120 21.19 20.84 1.61
N THR A 121 21.05 21.55 2.74
CA THR A 121 21.75 22.81 2.93
C THR A 121 23.22 22.46 2.88
N THR A 122 23.85 22.78 1.77
CA THR A 122 25.28 23.07 1.73
C THR A 122 25.55 24.09 2.84
N ALA A 123 26.28 23.66 3.85
CA ALA A 123 27.07 24.51 4.72
C ALA A 123 28.47 23.91 4.77
#